data_AF-A0ABC8T8F9-F1
#
_entry.id   AF-A0ABC8T8F9-F1
#
_cell.length_a   1.000
_cell.length_b   1.000
_cell.length_c   1.000
_cell.angle_alpha   90.00
_cell.angle_beta   90.00
_cell.angle_gamma   90.00
#
_symmetry.space_group_name_H-M   'P 1'
#
loop_
_entity.id
_entity.type
_entity.pdbx_description
1 polymer ?
#
loop_
_entity_poly.entity_id
_entity_poly.type
_entity_poly.pdbx_seq_one_letter_code
_entity_poly.pdbx_strand_id
1 'polypeptide(L)'
;GLLLFQLLLYPAIEKILGPLMVTRLSAVISIPLLASYPYIAMLSGLILHLVLNCASILRNALSVSLVTGIFILLNNAVPQHQRGAANGISMMAMSISKAFGPAGAGALFSLAQKR
;
A
#
# COMPACT_ATOMS: atom_id res chain seq x y z
N GLY A 1 -3.03 8.63 19.14
CA GLY A 1 -4.37 8.31 18.59
C GLY A 1 -4.26 7.36 17.41
N LEU A 2 -3.98 7.88 16.21
CA LEU A 2 -3.88 7.09 14.97
C LEU A 2 -2.92 5.90 15.08
N LEU A 3 -1.70 6.11 15.59
CA LEU A 3 -0.66 5.06 15.68
C LEU A 3 -1.08 3.82 16.49
N LEU A 4 -1.90 3.97 17.53
CA LEU A 4 -2.36 2.85 18.36
C LEU A 4 -3.47 2.04 17.64
N PHE A 5 -4.35 2.71 16.90
CA PHE A 5 -5.38 2.06 16.10
C PHE A 5 -4.75 1.30 14.91
N GLN A 6 -3.68 1.87 14.34
CA GLN A 6 -2.92 1.33 13.23
C GLN A 6 -2.07 0.11 13.61
N LEU A 7 -1.52 0.08 14.83
CA LEU A 7 -0.64 -0.99 15.28
C LEU A 7 -1.38 -2.18 15.90
N LEU A 8 -2.56 -1.97 16.51
CA LEU A 8 -3.28 -3.00 17.27
C LEU A 8 -4.46 -3.61 16.53
N LEU A 9 -5.28 -2.81 15.83
CA LEU A 9 -6.49 -3.31 15.17
C LEU A 9 -6.18 -3.93 13.79
N TYR A 10 -5.13 -3.43 13.14
CA TYR A 10 -4.74 -3.86 11.81
C TYR A 10 -4.20 -5.29 11.69
N PRO A 11 -3.27 -5.75 12.56
CA PRO A 11 -2.75 -7.11 12.48
C PRO A 11 -3.76 -8.18 12.96
N ALA A 12 -4.79 -7.79 13.72
CA ALA A 12 -5.81 -8.71 14.21
C ALA A 12 -6.75 -9.20 13.11
N ILE A 13 -7.10 -8.32 12.15
CA ILE A 13 -7.97 -8.66 11.01
C ILE A 13 -7.16 -9.39 9.93
N GLU A 14 -5.89 -9.04 9.75
CA GLU A 14 -4.97 -9.66 8.79
C GLU A 14 -4.73 -11.16 9.06
N LYS A 15 -4.79 -11.59 10.32
CA LYS A 15 -4.50 -12.98 10.74
C LYS A 15 -5.54 -14.03 10.31
N ILE A 16 -6.72 -13.63 9.85
CA ILE A 16 -7.87 -14.55 9.69
C ILE A 16 -8.03 -15.11 8.26
N LEU A 17 -7.67 -14.37 7.19
CA LEU A 17 -8.10 -14.70 5.81
C LEU A 17 -7.07 -15.45 4.95
N GLY A 18 -5.84 -15.64 5.42
CA GLY A 18 -4.79 -16.32 4.65
C GLY A 18 -4.10 -15.40 3.63
N PRO A 19 -2.77 -15.50 3.50
CA PRO A 19 -1.94 -14.48 2.83
C PRO A 19 -2.26 -14.29 1.34
N LEU A 20 -2.59 -15.35 0.60
CA LEU A 20 -2.82 -15.26 -0.86
C LEU A 20 -4.12 -14.52 -1.22
N MET A 21 -5.23 -14.85 -0.56
CA MET A 21 -6.52 -14.17 -0.81
C MET A 21 -6.48 -12.74 -0.30
N VAL A 22 -5.85 -12.50 0.85
CA VAL A 22 -5.66 -11.16 1.40
C VAL A 22 -4.83 -10.30 0.44
N THR A 23 -3.72 -10.80 -0.12
CA THR A 23 -2.93 -10.05 -1.11
C THR A 23 -3.72 -9.72 -2.37
N ARG A 24 -4.51 -10.66 -2.91
CA ARG A 24 -5.33 -10.38 -4.11
C ARG A 24 -6.45 -9.38 -3.83
N LEU A 25 -7.21 -9.56 -2.75
CA LEU A 25 -8.30 -8.66 -2.39
C LEU A 25 -7.77 -7.26 -2.06
N SER A 26 -6.66 -7.15 -1.35
CA SER A 26 -6.06 -5.86 -1.02
C SER A 26 -5.55 -5.12 -2.26
N ALA A 27 -4.95 -5.83 -3.22
CA ALA A 27 -4.57 -5.24 -4.51
C ALA A 27 -5.81 -4.71 -5.26
N VAL A 28 -6.88 -5.51 -5.36
CA VAL A 28 -8.11 -5.12 -6.06
C VAL A 28 -8.78 -3.92 -5.40
N ILE A 29 -8.89 -3.89 -4.07
CA ILE A 29 -9.53 -2.80 -3.31
C ILE A 29 -8.68 -1.52 -3.35
N SER A 30 -7.35 -1.65 -3.48
CA SER A 30 -6.47 -0.48 -3.58
C SER A 30 -6.75 0.36 -4.84
N ILE A 31 -7.17 -0.26 -5.95
CA ILE A 31 -7.41 0.42 -7.23
C ILE A 31 -8.56 1.45 -7.14
N PRO A 32 -9.80 1.08 -6.74
CA PRO A 32 -10.89 2.05 -6.60
C PRO A 32 -10.60 3.06 -5.48
N LEU A 33 -9.87 2.67 -4.44
CA LEU A 33 -9.45 3.60 -3.39
C LEU A 33 -8.54 4.70 -3.95
N LEU A 34 -7.50 4.32 -4.72
CA LEU A 34 -6.60 5.23 -5.43
C LEU A 34 -7.35 6.12 -6.44
N ALA A 35 -8.29 5.54 -7.21
CA ALA A 35 -9.12 6.28 -8.15
C ALA A 35 -10.08 7.28 -7.47
N SER A 36 -10.42 7.06 -6.20
CA SER A 36 -11.29 7.93 -5.42
C SER A 36 -10.57 9.15 -4.83
N TYR A 37 -9.23 9.14 -4.72
CA TYR A 37 -8.45 10.25 -4.15
C TYR A 37 -8.65 11.61 -4.83
N PRO A 38 -8.72 11.72 -6.18
CA PRO A 38 -9.02 12.97 -6.86
C PRO A 38 -10.40 13.53 -6.48
N TYR A 39 -11.40 12.66 -6.29
CA TYR A 39 -12.74 13.08 -5.87
C TYR A 39 -12.77 13.53 -4.42
N ILE A 40 -12.00 12.85 -3.54
CA ILE A 40 -11.84 13.28 -2.14
C ILE A 40 -11.25 14.68 -2.08
N ALA A 41 -10.32 15.03 -2.98
CA ALA A 41 -9.71 16.36 -3.05
C ALA A 41 -10.69 17.48 -3.44
N MET A 42 -11.89 17.16 -3.95
CA MET A 42 -12.94 18.14 -4.26
C MET A 42 -13.81 18.50 -3.05
N LEU A 43 -13.67 17.80 -1.91
CA LEU A 43 -14.37 18.12 -0.66
C LEU A 43 -13.63 19.22 0.11
N SER A 44 -14.34 19.95 0.98
CA SER A 44 -13.79 21.04 1.78
C SER A 44 -14.08 20.87 3.27
N GLY A 45 -13.20 21.43 4.12
CA GLY A 45 -13.37 21.55 5.56
C GLY A 45 -13.21 20.24 6.35
N LEU A 46 -14.02 20.07 7.40
CA LEU A 46 -13.92 18.94 8.34
C LEU A 46 -14.13 17.57 7.66
N ILE A 47 -15.02 17.53 6.66
CA ILE A 47 -15.36 16.29 5.94
C ILE A 47 -14.16 15.78 5.14
N LEU A 48 -13.41 16.69 4.49
CA LEU A 48 -12.17 16.35 3.79
C LEU A 48 -11.17 15.68 4.74
N HIS A 49 -10.93 16.29 5.90
CA HIS A 49 -10.00 15.73 6.88
C HIS A 49 -10.46 14.36 7.42
N LEU A 50 -11.76 14.20 7.69
CA LEU A 50 -12.30 12.93 8.19
C LEU A 50 -12.18 11.81 7.15
N VAL A 51 -12.59 12.08 5.90
CA VAL A 51 -12.53 11.12 4.79
C VAL A 51 -11.08 10.79 4.43
N LEU A 52 -10.17 11.78 4.40
CA LEU A 52 -8.76 11.54 4.17
C LEU A 52 -8.12 10.69 5.26
N ASN A 53 -8.47 10.91 6.53
CA ASN A 53 -7.97 10.08 7.63
C ASN A 53 -8.47 8.64 7.49
N CYS A 54 -9.77 8.45 7.22
CA CYS A 54 -10.34 7.12 7.01
C CYS A 54 -9.69 6.41 5.81
N ALA A 55 -9.58 7.09 4.67
CA ALA A 55 -8.93 6.57 3.47
C ALA A 55 -7.44 6.28 3.71
N SER A 56 -6.74 7.11 4.48
CA SER A 56 -5.32 6.89 4.82
C SER A 56 -5.12 5.68 5.72
N ILE A 57 -6.00 5.49 6.70
CA ILE A 57 -5.99 4.29 7.56
C ILE A 57 -6.23 3.06 6.68
N LEU A 58 -7.28 3.07 5.84
CA LEU A 58 -7.61 1.97 4.94
C LEU A 58 -6.50 1.69 3.90
N ARG A 59 -5.84 2.72 3.38
CA ARG A 59 -4.73 2.55 2.45
C ARG A 59 -3.50 1.96 3.14
N ASN A 60 -3.14 2.47 4.32
CA ASN A 60 -1.99 1.98 5.07
C ASN A 60 -2.19 0.52 5.49
N ALA A 61 -3.39 0.24 5.96
CA ALA A 61 -3.92 -1.09 6.14
C ALA A 61 -3.59 -2.00 4.93
N LEU A 62 -4.26 -1.78 3.80
CA LEU A 62 -4.13 -2.61 2.61
C LEU A 62 -2.66 -2.76 2.18
N SER A 63 -1.85 -1.70 2.33
CA SER A 63 -0.42 -1.72 2.03
C SER A 63 0.37 -2.67 2.93
N VAL A 64 0.12 -2.70 4.24
CA VAL A 64 0.81 -3.62 5.16
C VAL A 64 0.47 -5.06 4.80
N SER A 65 -0.81 -5.36 4.54
CA SER A 65 -1.24 -6.72 4.17
C SER A 65 -0.69 -7.20 2.83
N LEU A 66 -0.56 -6.31 1.84
CA LEU A 66 0.12 -6.62 0.59
C LEU A 66 1.58 -7.00 0.83
N VAL A 67 2.32 -6.17 1.58
CA VAL A 67 3.75 -6.39 1.85
C VAL A 67 3.95 -7.69 2.61
N THR A 68 3.21 -7.91 3.70
CA THR A 68 3.28 -9.15 4.50
C THR A 68 2.99 -10.38 3.64
N GLY A 69 1.90 -10.36 2.85
CA GLY A 69 1.54 -11.49 2.00
C GLY A 69 2.58 -11.78 0.91
N ILE A 70 3.15 -10.76 0.29
CA ILE A 70 4.24 -10.91 -0.68
C ILE A 70 5.48 -11.53 -0.02
N PHE A 71 5.87 -11.07 1.17
CA PHE A 71 7.00 -11.65 1.91
C PHE A 71 6.77 -13.13 2.25
N ILE A 72 5.56 -13.52 2.67
CA ILE A 72 5.23 -14.93 2.94
C ILE A 72 5.34 -15.77 1.66
N LEU A 73 4.79 -15.29 0.55
CA LEU A 73 4.83 -15.99 -0.73
C LEU A 73 6.27 -16.16 -1.24
N LEU A 74 7.11 -15.12 -1.13
CA LEU A 74 8.53 -15.18 -1.49
C LEU A 74 9.30 -16.16 -0.62
N ASN A 75 9.09 -16.13 0.69
CA ASN A 75 9.74 -17.05 1.63
C ASN A 75 9.31 -18.51 1.42
N ASN A 76 8.09 -18.75 0.91
CA ASN A 76 7.62 -20.08 0.55
C ASN A 76 8.13 -20.54 -0.84
N ALA A 77 8.42 -19.60 -1.75
CA ALA A 77 8.92 -19.90 -3.08
C ALA A 77 10.43 -20.23 -3.12
N VAL A 78 11.19 -19.91 -2.06
CA VAL A 78 12.64 -20.14 -2.01
C VAL A 78 13.07 -21.05 -0.86
N PRO A 79 14.14 -21.85 -1.03
CA PRO A 79 14.73 -22.63 0.06
C PRO A 79 15.21 -21.73 1.21
N GLN A 80 15.17 -22.24 2.44
CA GLN A 80 15.51 -21.50 3.67
C GLN A 80 16.87 -20.77 3.58
N HIS A 81 17.89 -21.38 2.96
CA HIS A 81 19.21 -20.77 2.83
C HIS A 81 19.25 -19.54 1.90
N GLN A 82 18.27 -19.38 1.00
CA GLN A 82 18.20 -18.29 0.03
C GLN A 82 17.17 -17.21 0.42
N ARG A 83 16.44 -17.39 1.52
CA ARG A 83 15.43 -16.41 1.97
C ARG A 83 16.02 -15.01 2.18
N GLY A 84 17.25 -14.93 2.71
CA GLY A 84 17.96 -13.65 2.86
C GLY A 84 18.19 -12.93 1.53
N ALA A 85 18.67 -13.65 0.51
CA ALA A 85 18.89 -13.10 -0.82
C ALA A 85 17.57 -12.71 -1.50
N ALA A 86 16.54 -13.56 -1.42
CA ALA A 86 15.22 -13.30 -1.99
C ALA A 86 14.55 -12.06 -1.36
N ASN A 87 14.61 -11.93 -0.05
CA ASN A 87 14.10 -10.75 0.66
C ASN A 87 14.89 -9.48 0.30
N GLY A 88 16.22 -9.59 0.14
CA GLY A 88 17.08 -8.50 -0.32
C GLY A 88 16.71 -8.00 -1.72
N ILE A 89 16.52 -8.92 -2.69
CA ILE A 89 16.07 -8.58 -4.06
C ILE A 89 14.69 -7.91 -4.03
N SER A 90 13.77 -8.43 -3.20
CA SER A 90 12.43 -7.89 -3.09
C SER A 90 12.42 -6.46 -2.51
N MET A 91 13.26 -6.20 -1.51
CA MET A 91 13.46 -4.86 -0.96
C MET A 91 14.10 -3.90 -1.96
N MET A 92 15.08 -4.37 -2.75
CA MET A 92 15.67 -3.59 -3.84
C MET A 92 14.61 -3.21 -4.88
N ALA A 93 13.81 -4.17 -5.35
CA ALA A 93 12.74 -3.93 -6.32
C ALA A 93 11.69 -2.93 -5.78
N MET A 94 11.32 -3.05 -4.49
CA MET A 94 10.41 -2.11 -3.83
C MET A 94 11.00 -0.69 -3.79
N SER A 95 12.27 -0.55 -3.42
CA SER A 95 12.95 0.75 -3.33
C SER A 95 13.05 1.43 -4.69
N ILE A 96 13.43 0.68 -5.73
CA ILE A 96 13.48 1.17 -7.10
C ILE A 96 12.10 1.67 -7.55
N SER A 97 11.04 0.88 -7.30
CA SER A 97 9.66 1.27 -7.63
C SER A 97 9.24 2.55 -6.89
N LYS A 98 9.61 2.70 -5.62
CA LYS A 98 9.38 3.91 -4.83
C LYS A 98 10.16 5.13 -5.36
N ALA A 99 11.34 4.93 -5.95
CA ALA A 99 12.12 6.01 -6.53
C ALA A 99 11.48 6.53 -7.83
N PHE A 100 11.00 5.62 -8.69
CA PHE A 100 10.33 6.00 -9.93
C PHE A 100 8.96 6.65 -9.72
N GLY A 101 8.27 6.33 -8.62
CA GLY A 101 6.93 6.87 -8.33
C GLY A 101 6.87 8.40 -8.35
N PRO A 102 7.60 9.12 -7.47
CA PRO A 102 7.63 10.58 -7.45
C PRO A 102 8.19 11.20 -8.73
N ALA A 103 9.22 10.59 -9.32
CA ALA A 103 9.83 11.10 -10.54
C ALA A 103 8.86 11.04 -11.74
N GLY A 104 8.19 9.91 -11.93
CA GLY A 104 7.18 9.74 -12.98
C GLY A 104 5.95 10.60 -12.75
N ALA A 105 5.44 10.65 -11.52
CA ALA A 105 4.31 11.52 -11.16
C ALA A 105 4.64 13.01 -11.39
N GLY A 106 5.84 13.45 -11.01
CA GLY A 106 6.30 14.82 -11.22
C GLY A 106 6.46 15.18 -12.70
N ALA A 107 7.01 14.27 -13.51
CA ALA A 107 7.11 14.46 -14.96
C ALA A 107 5.74 14.55 -15.64
N LEU A 108 4.81 13.65 -15.29
CA LEU A 108 3.43 13.68 -15.78
C LEU A 108 2.71 14.96 -15.36
N PHE A 109 2.87 15.38 -14.12
CA PHE A 109 2.30 16.63 -13.61
C PHE A 109 2.86 17.86 -14.35
N SER A 110 4.18 17.91 -14.58
CA SER A 110 4.81 19.00 -15.33
C SER A 110 4.32 19.07 -16.79
N LEU A 111 4.07 17.93 -17.43
CA LEU A 111 3.47 17.88 -18.78
C LEU A 111 2.02 18.34 -18.78
N ALA A 112 1.23 17.96 -17.76
CA ALA A 112 -0.16 18.39 -17.61
C ALA A 112 -0.28 19.90 -17.35
N GLN A 113 0.67 20.48 -16.62
CA GLN A 113 0.69 21.90 -16.28
C GLN A 113 1.19 22.81 -17.42
N LYS A 114 1.85 22.24 -18.44
CA LYS A 114 2.32 22.97 -19.63
C LYS A 114 1.25 23.10 -20.72
N ARG A 115 0.11 22.42 -20.57
CA ARG A 115 -1.09 22.60 -21.40
C ARG A 115 -2.04 23.59 -20.77
#